data_AF-A0A520TNC0-F1
#
_entry.id   AF-A0A520TNC0-F1
#
_cell.length_a   1.000
_cell.length_b   1.000
_cell.length_c   1.000
_cell.angle_alpha   90.00
_cell.angle_beta   90.00
_cell.angle_gamma   90.00
#
_symmetry.space_group_name_H-M   'P 1'
#
loop_
_entity.id
_entity.type
_entity.pdbx_description
1 polymer ?
#
loop_
_entity_poly.entity_id
_entity_poly.type
_entity_poly.pdbx_seq_one_letter_code
_entity_poly.pdbx_strand_id
1 'polypeptide(L)'
;DWAPIEVNLDGSQSCQQPSSIYLPTCFQAGDIIKERCRLAAGSEEECNNRAIQAREDFATIYPYGLLTIPGYDPFEWKDSGQCKDCFLPAFDFRPKMSVQYSLALTDFSTEVPIRYRYGFIGSSDNHQARPGTGYKETLRKLNTESHLDFENQSARELLNPRLTEPKLPMSVRPDPDTYLNADIPGELERATSFLYTGGLVATHSESRNREKIWESLINKEVYATSGERILLWFNLTNHQDGLKHPMGSEVQMSTSPKFSVKALGAQKQKGGCSYSLFGESNKEVIENLCRGECFNPIDERKNITRIEVVRIRPQVYEKEPIRPLIEDPWKVFECEPSQEGCSIEFIDEQFEGGNREVVYYVRAIQEPTKAINAGGLNCEKDEMGKCLKINFCGDPNGLGTGDCLSLIEERAWSSPIFVEFKPNSL
;
A
#
# COMPACT_ATOMS: atom_id res chain seq x y z
N ASP A 1 -12.89 6.38 2.21
CA ASP A 1 -12.32 7.71 1.92
C ASP A 1 -12.21 8.52 3.18
N TRP A 2 -10.97 8.81 3.54
CA TRP A 2 -10.59 9.82 4.51
C TRP A 2 -9.68 10.84 3.80
N ALA A 3 -9.59 12.03 4.37
CA ALA A 3 -8.61 13.04 3.97
C ALA A 3 -7.83 13.48 5.22
N PRO A 4 -6.51 13.74 5.09
CA PRO A 4 -5.71 14.22 6.23
C PRO A 4 -6.17 15.61 6.70
N ILE A 5 -6.63 16.45 5.77
CA ILE A 5 -7.07 17.83 5.97
C ILE A 5 -8.28 18.10 5.07
N GLU A 6 -9.23 18.89 5.57
CA GLU A 6 -10.33 19.45 4.75
C GLU A 6 -9.90 20.78 4.15
N VAL A 7 -10.21 21.00 2.88
CA VAL A 7 -10.11 22.33 2.26
C VAL A 7 -11.54 22.87 2.12
N ASN A 8 -11.82 23.92 2.88
CA ASN A 8 -13.11 24.60 2.91
C ASN A 8 -13.34 25.39 1.61
N LEU A 9 -14.59 25.81 1.38
CA LEU A 9 -14.97 26.56 0.17
C LEU A 9 -14.24 27.90 0.02
N ASP A 10 -13.83 28.51 1.13
CA ASP A 10 -13.04 29.74 1.16
C ASP A 10 -11.53 29.50 0.99
N GLY A 11 -11.12 28.25 0.78
CA GLY A 11 -9.72 27.83 0.67
C GLY A 11 -9.01 27.62 2.00
N SER A 12 -9.66 27.89 3.15
CA SER A 12 -9.09 27.61 4.46
C SER A 12 -8.98 26.11 4.71
N GLN A 13 -8.02 25.71 5.52
CA GLN A 13 -7.77 24.32 5.86
C GLN A 13 -8.27 24.02 7.28
N SER A 14 -8.94 22.89 7.47
CA SER A 14 -9.41 22.47 8.79
C SER A 14 -9.07 21.01 9.09
N CYS A 15 -8.95 20.72 10.39
CA CYS A 15 -8.62 19.39 10.86
C CYS A 15 -9.87 18.49 10.83
N GLN A 16 -9.80 17.39 10.08
CA GLN A 16 -10.86 16.39 10.02
C GLN A 16 -11.04 15.68 11.36
N GLN A 17 -12.27 15.20 11.61
CA GLN A 17 -12.54 14.35 12.76
C GLN A 17 -11.99 12.92 12.54
N PRO A 18 -11.55 12.23 13.59
CA PRO A 18 -11.17 10.82 13.51
C PRO A 18 -12.35 9.94 13.08
N SER A 19 -12.02 8.82 12.45
CA SER A 19 -12.97 7.76 12.10
C SER A 19 -12.47 6.41 12.64
N SER A 20 -13.27 5.35 12.48
CA SER A 20 -12.86 3.98 12.84
C SER A 20 -11.63 3.49 12.06
N ILE A 21 -11.41 4.02 10.86
CA ILE A 21 -10.35 3.56 9.94
C ILE A 21 -9.19 4.55 9.78
N TYR A 22 -9.28 5.76 10.36
CA TYR A 22 -8.27 6.79 10.19
C TYR A 22 -8.25 7.80 11.35
N LEU A 23 -7.05 8.09 11.85
CA LEU A 23 -6.78 9.15 12.82
C LEU A 23 -5.97 10.27 12.11
N PRO A 24 -6.55 11.45 11.87
CA PRO A 24 -5.83 12.58 11.28
C PRO A 24 -4.65 13.02 12.16
N THR A 25 -3.50 13.29 11.55
CA THR A 25 -2.29 13.76 12.25
C THR A 25 -2.52 15.07 13.00
N CYS A 26 -3.30 16.00 12.43
CA CYS A 26 -3.71 17.23 13.11
C CYS A 26 -4.51 16.96 14.40
N PHE A 27 -5.32 15.91 14.43
CA PHE A 27 -6.09 15.56 15.62
C PHE A 27 -5.18 15.01 16.71
N GLN A 28 -4.25 14.15 16.34
CA GLN A 28 -3.24 13.62 17.25
C GLN A 28 -2.33 14.73 17.79
N ALA A 29 -2.00 15.74 17.00
CA ALA A 29 -1.28 16.94 17.48
C ALA A 29 -2.01 17.62 18.66
N GLY A 30 -3.34 17.76 18.56
CA GLY A 30 -4.16 18.25 19.67
C GLY A 30 -4.13 17.34 20.90
N ASP A 31 -4.21 16.02 20.70
CA ASP A 31 -4.15 15.04 21.80
C ASP A 31 -2.79 15.06 22.51
N ILE A 32 -1.69 15.24 21.77
CA ILE A 32 -0.33 15.40 22.33
C ILE A 32 -0.27 16.64 23.23
N ILE A 33 -0.71 17.80 22.73
CA ILE A 33 -0.70 19.05 23.50
C ILE A 33 -1.61 18.95 24.73
N LYS A 34 -2.79 18.32 24.60
CA LYS A 34 -3.70 18.09 25.71
C LYS A 34 -3.02 17.29 26.84
N GLU A 35 -2.36 16.19 26.49
CA GLU A 35 -1.71 15.32 27.46
C GLU A 35 -0.52 16.01 28.14
N ARG A 36 0.31 16.72 27.38
CA ARG A 36 1.42 17.51 27.93
C ARG A 36 0.93 18.61 28.87
N CYS A 37 -0.16 19.30 28.52
CA CYS A 37 -0.79 20.29 29.39
C CYS A 37 -1.29 19.66 30.71
N ARG A 38 -1.91 18.48 30.64
CA ARG A 38 -2.36 17.73 31.82
C ARG A 38 -1.20 17.37 32.75
N LEU A 39 -0.08 16.89 32.17
CA LEU A 39 1.13 16.57 32.93
C LEU A 39 1.78 17.81 33.55
N ALA A 40 1.63 18.98 32.92
CA ALA A 40 2.03 20.28 33.46
C ALA A 40 1.02 20.87 34.46
N ALA A 41 0.07 20.06 34.96
CA ALA A 41 -0.99 20.45 35.90
C ALA A 41 -1.92 21.57 35.42
N GLY A 42 -2.13 21.69 34.10
CA GLY A 42 -3.15 22.56 33.52
C GLY A 42 -4.57 22.07 33.84
N SER A 43 -5.53 23.00 33.84
CA SER A 43 -6.94 22.64 34.03
C SER A 43 -7.52 21.92 32.81
N GLU A 44 -8.59 21.14 32.99
CA GLU A 44 -9.24 20.44 31.87
C GLU A 44 -9.69 21.41 30.76
N GLU A 45 -10.28 22.55 31.15
CA GLU A 45 -10.70 23.61 30.22
C GLU A 45 -9.52 24.18 29.43
N GLU A 46 -8.43 24.51 30.12
CA GLU A 46 -7.22 25.03 29.49
C GLU A 46 -6.61 24.01 28.52
N CYS A 47 -6.48 22.75 28.93
CA CYS A 47 -5.89 21.72 28.08
C CYS A 47 -6.78 21.40 26.86
N ASN A 48 -8.10 21.47 27.00
CA ASN A 48 -9.02 21.37 25.86
C ASN A 48 -8.86 22.54 24.89
N ASN A 49 -8.73 23.77 25.38
CA ASN A 49 -8.52 24.95 24.54
C ASN A 49 -7.18 24.87 23.80
N ARG A 50 -6.10 24.45 24.47
CA ARG A 50 -4.79 24.25 23.82
C ARG A 50 -4.83 23.13 22.77
N ALA A 51 -5.61 22.07 22.99
CA ALA A 51 -5.78 21.00 22.02
C ALA A 51 -6.50 21.48 20.75
N ILE A 52 -7.53 22.33 20.89
CA ILE A 52 -8.23 22.96 19.77
C ILE A 52 -7.26 23.85 18.99
N GLN A 53 -6.51 24.72 19.68
CA GLN A 53 -5.53 25.60 19.05
C GLN A 53 -4.47 24.82 18.28
N ALA A 54 -3.96 23.71 18.85
CA ALA A 54 -2.96 22.88 18.18
C ALA A 54 -3.50 22.22 16.91
N ARG A 55 -4.77 21.79 16.88
CA ARG A 55 -5.42 21.24 15.68
C ARG A 55 -5.54 22.29 14.58
N GLU A 56 -5.94 23.50 14.94
CA GLU A 56 -6.06 24.64 14.03
C GLU A 56 -4.71 25.09 13.48
N ASP A 57 -3.71 25.23 14.35
CA ASP A 57 -2.34 25.60 13.98
C ASP A 57 -1.76 24.58 12.99
N PHE A 58 -1.89 23.29 13.31
CA PHE A 58 -1.42 22.22 12.44
C PHE A 58 -2.11 22.27 11.08
N ALA A 59 -3.44 22.39 11.06
CA ALA A 59 -4.22 22.35 9.83
C ALA A 59 -3.94 23.56 8.93
N THR A 60 -3.78 24.76 9.51
CA THR A 60 -3.60 26.02 8.77
C THR A 60 -2.32 26.07 7.93
N ILE A 61 -1.27 25.35 8.35
CA ILE A 61 0.02 25.33 7.65
C ILE A 61 0.33 23.99 6.98
N TYR A 62 -0.66 23.13 6.76
CA TYR A 62 -0.44 21.84 6.13
C TYR A 62 0.21 22.02 4.73
N PRO A 63 1.28 21.27 4.38
CA PRO A 63 1.78 20.04 5.01
C PRO A 63 2.82 20.21 6.13
N TYR A 64 3.10 21.42 6.59
CA TYR A 64 4.14 21.73 7.60
C TYR A 64 3.66 21.62 9.05
N GLY A 65 2.44 21.13 9.28
CA GLY A 65 1.80 21.10 10.60
C GLY A 65 2.62 20.42 11.70
N LEU A 66 3.45 19.44 11.38
CA LEU A 66 4.36 18.79 12.36
C LEU A 66 5.30 19.79 13.06
N LEU A 67 5.67 20.89 12.41
CA LEU A 67 6.51 21.94 13.00
C LEU A 67 5.78 22.74 14.09
N THR A 68 4.45 22.64 14.17
CA THR A 68 3.67 23.35 15.18
C THR A 68 3.72 22.72 16.57
N ILE A 69 4.28 21.51 16.68
CA ILE A 69 4.32 20.70 17.91
C ILE A 69 5.78 20.54 18.35
N PRO A 70 6.28 21.39 19.28
CA PRO A 70 7.68 21.37 19.71
C PRO A 70 8.08 20.09 20.42
N GLY A 71 9.33 19.65 20.26
CA GLY A 71 9.83 18.43 20.91
C GLY A 71 9.17 17.20 20.31
N TYR A 72 9.50 16.90 19.06
CA TYR A 72 8.96 15.75 18.34
C TYR A 72 9.32 14.45 19.07
N ASP A 73 8.33 13.60 19.29
CA ASP A 73 8.52 12.24 19.78
C ASP A 73 7.69 11.28 18.92
N PRO A 74 8.30 10.34 18.20
CA PRO A 74 7.58 9.45 17.31
C PRO A 74 6.55 8.58 18.04
N PHE A 75 6.74 8.27 19.33
CA PHE A 75 5.79 7.47 20.11
C PHE A 75 4.50 8.24 20.42
N GLU A 76 4.58 9.55 20.59
CA GLU A 76 3.42 10.41 20.86
C GLU A 76 2.46 10.50 19.66
N TRP A 77 2.93 10.23 18.44
CA TRP A 77 2.11 10.28 17.21
C TRP A 77 1.34 9.00 16.91
N LYS A 78 1.62 7.90 17.63
CA LYS A 78 0.84 6.65 17.53
C LYS A 78 0.62 6.22 16.07
N ASP A 79 -0.59 5.75 15.71
CA ASP A 79 -0.98 5.37 14.35
C ASP A 79 -1.61 6.51 13.53
N SER A 80 -1.41 7.78 13.92
CA SER A 80 -1.99 8.91 13.18
C SER A 80 -1.44 9.01 11.76
N GLY A 81 -2.26 9.46 10.82
CA GLY A 81 -1.88 9.56 9.41
C GLY A 81 -1.86 8.23 8.66
N GLN A 82 -2.02 7.08 9.34
CA GLN A 82 -1.85 5.77 8.71
C GLN A 82 -3.19 5.13 8.33
N CYS A 83 -3.18 4.38 7.22
CA CYS A 83 -4.30 3.54 6.82
C CYS A 83 -4.37 2.30 7.73
N LYS A 84 -5.55 2.02 8.31
CA LYS A 84 -5.72 0.92 9.28
C LYS A 84 -6.21 -0.39 8.67
N ASP A 85 -6.78 -0.34 7.47
CA ASP A 85 -7.39 -1.47 6.75
C ASP A 85 -6.73 -1.75 5.39
N CYS A 86 -5.60 -1.11 5.10
CA CYS A 86 -4.84 -1.31 3.87
C CYS A 86 -3.86 -2.49 3.99
N PHE A 87 -3.64 -3.17 2.86
CA PHE A 87 -2.53 -4.12 2.73
C PHE A 87 -1.22 -3.36 2.48
N LEU A 88 -0.22 -3.56 3.36
CA LEU A 88 1.12 -2.98 3.29
C LEU A 88 1.11 -1.52 2.77
N PRO A 89 0.41 -0.61 3.46
CA PRO A 89 0.24 0.76 2.97
C PRO A 89 1.57 1.51 2.91
N ALA A 90 1.64 2.51 2.05
CA ALA A 90 2.66 3.54 2.17
C ALA A 90 2.48 4.32 3.47
N PHE A 91 3.58 4.80 4.05
CA PHE A 91 3.52 5.75 5.16
C PHE A 91 2.74 7.00 4.74
N ASP A 92 1.83 7.47 5.61
CA ASP A 92 0.93 8.60 5.33
C ASP A 92 0.12 8.43 4.03
N PHE A 93 -0.41 7.21 3.82
CA PHE A 93 -1.19 6.87 2.63
C PHE A 93 -2.29 7.88 2.31
N ARG A 94 -2.34 8.33 1.05
CA ARG A 94 -3.31 9.29 0.54
C ARG A 94 -4.28 8.59 -0.42
N PRO A 95 -5.57 8.38 -0.04
CA PRO A 95 -6.52 7.65 -0.88
C PRO A 95 -6.69 8.22 -2.30
N LYS A 96 -6.63 9.56 -2.44
CA LYS A 96 -6.72 10.25 -3.75
C LYS A 96 -5.47 10.10 -4.64
N MET A 97 -4.41 9.44 -4.14
CA MET A 97 -3.23 9.06 -4.92
C MET A 97 -3.19 7.56 -5.20
N SER A 98 -4.27 6.83 -4.92
CA SER A 98 -4.36 5.40 -5.22
C SER A 98 -4.62 5.16 -6.71
N VAL A 99 -4.16 4.00 -7.19
CA VAL A 99 -4.44 3.56 -8.57
C VAL A 99 -5.94 3.42 -8.84
N GLN A 100 -6.73 3.03 -7.83
CA GLN A 100 -8.18 2.88 -7.96
C GLN A 100 -8.86 4.24 -8.14
N TYR A 101 -8.41 5.27 -7.41
CA TYR A 101 -8.88 6.63 -7.59
C TYR A 101 -8.59 7.12 -9.01
N SER A 102 -7.36 6.91 -9.50
CA SER A 102 -7.00 7.25 -10.87
C SER A 102 -7.84 6.50 -11.91
N LEU A 103 -8.06 5.19 -11.75
CA LEU A 103 -8.89 4.41 -12.68
C LEU A 103 -10.38 4.83 -12.67
N ALA A 104 -10.86 5.41 -11.57
CA ALA A 104 -12.21 5.95 -11.49
C ALA A 104 -12.33 7.37 -12.08
N LEU A 105 -11.25 8.15 -12.09
CA LEU A 105 -11.23 9.50 -12.65
C LEU A 105 -11.40 9.50 -14.17
N THR A 106 -11.98 10.58 -14.70
CA THR A 106 -12.02 10.86 -16.13
C THR A 106 -11.71 12.34 -16.37
N ASP A 107 -10.84 12.61 -17.34
CA ASP A 107 -10.57 13.97 -17.81
C ASP A 107 -11.55 14.33 -18.93
N PHE A 108 -12.33 15.38 -18.70
CA PHE A 108 -13.37 15.89 -19.59
C PHE A 108 -12.94 17.14 -20.38
N SER A 109 -11.64 17.47 -20.38
CA SER A 109 -11.09 18.64 -21.07
C SER A 109 -11.12 18.54 -22.61
N THR A 110 -11.33 17.34 -23.15
CA THR A 110 -11.41 17.03 -24.58
C THR A 110 -12.78 16.46 -24.96
N GLU A 111 -13.12 16.51 -26.26
CA GLU A 111 -14.40 15.97 -26.78
C GLU A 111 -14.55 14.47 -26.49
N VAL A 112 -13.48 13.71 -26.63
CA VAL A 112 -13.40 12.32 -26.18
C VAL A 112 -12.77 12.31 -24.79
N PRO A 113 -13.48 11.85 -23.74
CA PRO A 113 -12.92 11.83 -22.39
C PRO A 113 -11.67 10.95 -22.29
N ILE A 114 -10.66 11.41 -21.56
CA ILE A 114 -9.39 10.70 -21.38
C ILE A 114 -9.41 9.96 -20.03
N ARG A 115 -8.95 8.70 -20.06
CA ARG A 115 -8.90 7.81 -18.89
C ARG A 115 -7.55 7.12 -18.80
N TYR A 116 -7.16 6.74 -17.58
CA TYR A 116 -5.95 5.96 -17.35
C TYR A 116 -6.13 4.50 -17.82
N ARG A 117 -5.10 3.98 -18.49
CA ARG A 117 -5.01 2.59 -18.99
C ARG A 117 -3.78 1.89 -18.41
N TYR A 118 -3.74 1.78 -17.08
CA TYR A 118 -2.59 1.22 -16.39
C TYR A 118 -2.49 -0.31 -16.50
N GLY A 119 -1.26 -0.82 -16.56
CA GLY A 119 -0.91 -2.19 -16.18
C GLY A 119 -0.34 -2.19 -14.77
N PHE A 120 -0.53 -3.28 -14.02
CA PHE A 120 -0.08 -3.39 -12.63
C PHE A 120 1.22 -4.20 -12.55
N ILE A 121 2.26 -3.61 -11.95
CA ILE A 121 3.56 -4.24 -11.74
C ILE A 121 3.99 -4.09 -10.28
N GLY A 122 4.69 -5.10 -9.76
CA GLY A 122 5.42 -5.00 -8.50
C GLY A 122 6.88 -4.63 -8.74
N SER A 123 7.52 -4.01 -7.76
CA SER A 123 8.94 -3.69 -7.78
C SER A 123 9.60 -4.06 -6.47
N SER A 124 10.75 -4.73 -6.55
CA SER A 124 11.56 -5.13 -5.40
C SER A 124 12.71 -4.14 -5.14
N ASP A 125 12.62 -2.95 -5.73
CA ASP A 125 13.65 -1.93 -5.65
C ASP A 125 13.91 -1.50 -4.20
N ASN A 126 15.20 -1.42 -3.87
CA ASN A 126 15.71 -0.75 -2.68
C ASN A 126 17.04 -0.09 -3.05
N HIS A 127 17.51 0.85 -2.24
CA HIS A 127 18.70 1.66 -2.52
C HIS A 127 20.00 0.92 -2.20
N GLN A 128 19.98 -0.42 -2.10
CA GLN A 128 21.19 -1.23 -1.94
C GLN A 128 21.89 -1.51 -3.28
N ALA A 129 21.23 -1.22 -4.42
CA ALA A 129 21.73 -1.53 -5.77
C ALA A 129 22.15 -3.01 -5.93
N ARG A 130 21.47 -3.92 -5.23
CA ARG A 130 21.75 -5.36 -5.25
C ARG A 130 20.66 -6.11 -6.00
N PRO A 131 21.02 -7.09 -6.85
CA PRO A 131 20.03 -7.98 -7.43
C PRO A 131 19.49 -8.93 -6.37
N GLY A 132 18.19 -9.20 -6.42
CA GLY A 132 17.58 -10.30 -5.67
C GLY A 132 17.10 -9.99 -4.25
N THR A 133 16.79 -8.73 -4.00
CA THR A 133 16.01 -8.28 -2.85
C THR A 133 14.55 -8.77 -2.97
N GLY A 134 13.91 -9.05 -1.85
CA GLY A 134 12.45 -9.32 -1.81
C GLY A 134 11.99 -10.76 -2.11
N TYR A 135 12.89 -11.77 -2.16
CA TYR A 135 12.45 -13.17 -2.30
C TYR A 135 12.18 -13.91 -0.99
N LYS A 136 12.76 -13.42 0.11
CA LYS A 136 12.66 -14.01 1.44
C LYS A 136 12.59 -12.91 2.48
N GLU A 137 11.77 -13.17 3.49
CA GLU A 137 11.46 -12.27 4.58
C GLU A 137 12.51 -12.40 5.69
N THR A 138 13.76 -12.06 5.35
CA THR A 138 14.93 -12.13 6.23
C THR A 138 15.86 -10.96 5.95
N LEU A 139 16.79 -10.67 6.85
CA LEU A 139 17.83 -9.65 6.63
C LEU A 139 17.20 -8.29 6.31
N ARG A 140 16.37 -7.77 7.21
CA ARG A 140 15.63 -6.49 7.09
C ARG A 140 16.47 -5.38 6.48
N LYS A 141 17.67 -5.16 7.01
CA LYS A 141 18.60 -4.11 6.58
C LYS A 141 19.27 -4.35 5.23
N LEU A 142 19.04 -5.49 4.60
CA LEU A 142 19.54 -5.80 3.26
C LEU A 142 18.41 -5.80 2.23
N ASN A 143 17.26 -6.36 2.63
CA ASN A 143 16.12 -6.56 1.74
C ASN A 143 15.09 -5.43 1.78
N THR A 144 15.25 -4.46 2.69
CA THR A 144 14.39 -3.28 2.82
C THR A 144 15.23 -2.03 3.13
N GLU A 145 14.62 -0.86 3.01
CA GLU A 145 15.16 0.43 3.47
C GLU A 145 14.94 0.67 4.99
N SER A 146 14.42 -0.32 5.71
CA SER A 146 14.18 -0.24 7.15
C SER A 146 15.48 -0.42 7.96
N HIS A 147 16.36 0.58 7.92
CA HIS A 147 17.69 0.51 8.54
C HIS A 147 17.77 1.09 9.95
N LEU A 148 16.74 1.80 10.40
CA LEU A 148 16.81 2.54 11.65
C LEU A 148 16.89 1.59 12.86
N ASP A 149 17.80 1.90 13.78
CA ASP A 149 17.90 1.29 15.11
C ASP A 149 17.76 2.39 16.17
N PHE A 150 16.95 2.12 17.20
CA PHE A 150 16.59 3.11 18.22
C PHE A 150 17.63 3.25 19.32
N GLU A 151 18.58 2.31 19.47
CA GLU A 151 19.67 2.40 20.44
C GLU A 151 20.67 3.52 20.14
N ASN A 152 20.85 3.88 18.86
CA ASN A 152 21.80 4.91 18.46
C ASN A 152 21.15 6.30 18.50
N GLN A 153 20.96 6.81 19.72
CA GLN A 153 20.32 8.09 19.97
C GLN A 153 20.99 9.24 19.20
N SER A 154 22.31 9.37 19.23
CA SER A 154 23.02 10.47 18.56
C SER A 154 22.85 10.45 17.04
N ALA A 155 22.84 9.26 16.41
CA ALA A 155 22.57 9.18 14.97
C ALA A 155 21.12 9.59 14.63
N ARG A 156 20.16 9.24 15.48
CA ARG A 156 18.77 9.67 15.31
C ARG A 156 18.59 11.16 15.48
N GLU A 157 19.23 11.75 16.49
CA GLU A 157 19.21 13.20 16.73
C GLU A 157 19.86 13.97 15.57
N LEU A 158 20.91 13.41 14.95
CA LEU A 158 21.52 13.97 13.75
C LEU A 158 20.55 13.96 12.54
N LEU A 159 19.80 12.88 12.37
CA LEU A 159 18.82 12.75 11.27
C LEU A 159 17.53 13.54 11.53
N ASN A 160 17.13 13.70 12.79
CA ASN A 160 15.95 14.41 13.21
C ASN A 160 16.23 15.27 14.46
N PRO A 161 16.75 16.51 14.27
CA PRO A 161 17.12 17.39 15.38
C PRO A 161 15.97 17.73 16.34
N ARG A 162 14.72 17.65 15.86
CA ARG A 162 13.50 17.90 16.66
C ARG A 162 13.32 16.95 17.84
N LEU A 163 14.02 15.81 17.85
CA LEU A 163 14.05 14.89 18.99
C LEU A 163 14.65 15.53 20.25
N THR A 164 15.50 16.54 20.08
CA THR A 164 16.18 17.24 21.19
C THR A 164 15.47 18.50 21.65
N GLU A 165 14.43 18.94 20.93
CA GLU A 165 13.66 20.13 21.28
C GLU A 165 12.83 19.91 22.55
N PRO A 166 12.60 20.98 23.34
CA PRO A 166 11.76 20.89 24.52
C PRO A 166 10.31 20.55 24.15
N LYS A 167 9.74 19.56 24.84
CA LYS A 167 8.33 19.19 24.72
C LYS A 167 7.43 20.23 25.40
N LEU A 168 6.96 21.22 24.65
CA LEU A 168 6.10 22.26 25.19
C LEU A 168 4.64 21.78 25.32
N PRO A 169 3.89 22.23 26.35
CA PRO A 169 2.47 21.91 26.53
C PRO A 169 1.55 22.84 25.73
N MET A 170 2.04 23.38 24.60
CA MET A 170 1.29 24.25 23.69
C MET A 170 1.87 24.14 22.28
N SER A 171 1.03 24.39 21.27
CA SER A 171 1.51 24.57 19.90
C SER A 171 2.28 25.89 19.77
N VAL A 172 3.21 25.94 18.82
CA VAL A 172 3.96 27.14 18.46
C VAL A 172 3.91 27.27 16.95
N ARG A 173 3.41 28.40 16.44
CA ARG A 173 3.46 28.66 15.00
C ARG A 173 4.89 29.06 14.61
N PRO A 174 5.57 28.30 13.74
CA PRO A 174 6.87 28.72 13.23
C PRO A 174 6.69 29.99 12.37
N ASP A 175 7.75 30.79 12.28
CA ASP A 175 7.79 31.94 11.38
C ASP A 175 7.60 31.45 9.92
N PRO A 176 6.70 32.06 9.12
CA PRO A 176 6.54 31.77 7.70
C PRO A 176 7.84 31.63 6.92
N ASP A 177 8.81 32.52 7.15
CA ASP A 177 10.09 32.50 6.43
C ASP A 177 10.91 31.24 6.75
N THR A 178 10.64 30.60 7.90
CA THR A 178 11.32 29.37 8.33
C THR A 178 10.84 28.14 7.56
N TYR A 179 9.54 28.04 7.24
CA TYR A 179 8.99 26.83 6.61
C TYR A 179 8.71 26.96 5.11
N LEU A 180 8.55 28.18 4.58
CA LEU A 180 8.28 28.38 3.14
C LEU A 180 9.43 27.93 2.23
N ASN A 181 10.65 27.88 2.76
CA ASN A 181 11.84 27.37 2.05
C ASN A 181 12.38 26.05 2.64
N ALA A 182 11.65 25.43 3.57
CA ALA A 182 12.07 24.19 4.21
C ALA A 182 11.49 22.97 3.47
N ASP A 183 12.21 21.86 3.59
CA ASP A 183 11.66 20.55 3.26
C ASP A 183 10.45 20.24 4.15
N ILE A 184 9.50 19.49 3.60
CA ILE A 184 8.33 19.02 4.36
C ILE A 184 8.85 18.17 5.53
N PRO A 185 8.46 18.46 6.79
CA PRO A 185 8.94 17.71 7.95
C PRO A 185 8.55 16.23 7.81
N GLY A 186 9.56 15.35 7.79
CA GLY A 186 9.35 13.90 7.75
C GLY A 186 9.20 13.29 9.15
N GLU A 187 8.75 12.04 9.21
CA GLU A 187 8.65 11.25 10.46
C GLU A 187 9.43 9.94 10.30
N LEU A 188 10.74 10.04 10.08
CA LEU A 188 11.61 8.92 9.68
C LEU A 188 11.47 7.69 10.59
N GLU A 189 11.38 7.92 11.90
CA GLU A 189 11.23 6.88 12.91
C GLU A 189 9.96 6.06 12.74
N ARG A 190 8.89 6.67 12.23
CA ARG A 190 7.61 6.02 11.95
C ARG A 190 7.59 5.44 10.55
N ALA A 191 8.10 6.19 9.58
CA ALA A 191 8.14 5.78 8.17
C ALA A 191 8.92 4.47 7.96
N THR A 192 9.96 4.22 8.75
CA THR A 192 10.78 3.00 8.65
C THR A 192 9.99 1.71 8.85
N SER A 193 8.86 1.76 9.57
CA SER A 193 7.94 0.64 9.78
C SER A 193 7.03 0.34 8.58
N PHE A 194 7.06 1.17 7.54
CA PHE A 194 6.30 0.99 6.29
C PHE A 194 7.22 0.74 5.09
N LEU A 195 8.45 0.33 5.36
CA LEU A 195 9.44 -0.08 4.38
C LEU A 195 9.50 -1.60 4.39
N TYR A 196 8.84 -2.21 3.41
CA TYR A 196 8.68 -3.65 3.29
C TYR A 196 9.71 -4.23 2.34
N THR A 197 9.75 -5.56 2.27
CA THR A 197 10.25 -6.26 1.09
C THR A 197 9.36 -5.91 -0.10
N GLY A 198 9.97 -5.50 -1.21
CA GLY A 198 9.20 -5.05 -2.36
C GLY A 198 8.55 -6.19 -3.14
N GLY A 199 7.65 -5.83 -4.05
CA GLY A 199 6.90 -6.76 -4.89
C GLY A 199 7.65 -7.28 -6.11
N LEU A 200 7.06 -8.22 -6.85
CA LEU A 200 7.62 -8.66 -8.14
C LEU A 200 6.63 -8.41 -9.28
N VAL A 201 7.16 -8.04 -10.44
CA VAL A 201 6.45 -8.11 -11.71
C VAL A 201 6.46 -9.54 -12.23
N ALA A 202 5.30 -10.03 -12.64
CA ALA A 202 5.15 -11.25 -13.39
C ALA A 202 4.58 -10.94 -14.78
N THR A 203 5.03 -11.69 -15.77
CA THR A 203 4.69 -11.46 -17.18
C THR A 203 4.16 -12.75 -17.81
N HIS A 204 3.07 -12.64 -18.55
CA HIS A 204 2.66 -13.66 -19.50
C HIS A 204 3.33 -13.36 -20.83
N SER A 205 4.31 -14.19 -21.17
CA SER A 205 5.10 -14.04 -22.39
C SER A 205 5.22 -15.38 -23.10
N GLU A 206 5.14 -15.36 -24.43
CA GLU A 206 5.32 -16.54 -25.29
C GLU A 206 6.71 -17.17 -25.14
N SER A 207 7.71 -16.37 -24.75
CA SER A 207 9.08 -16.86 -24.54
C SER A 207 9.86 -16.01 -23.52
N ARG A 208 11.02 -16.52 -23.10
CA ARG A 208 11.88 -15.87 -22.09
C ARG A 208 12.93 -14.92 -22.68
N ASN A 209 12.73 -14.45 -23.91
CA ASN A 209 13.62 -13.46 -24.53
C ASN A 209 13.17 -12.03 -24.19
N ARG A 210 14.10 -11.08 -24.32
CA ARG A 210 13.90 -9.68 -23.93
C ARG A 210 12.73 -9.05 -24.68
N GLU A 211 12.66 -9.30 -25.99
CA GLU A 211 11.69 -8.69 -26.88
C GLU A 211 10.26 -9.10 -26.50
N LYS A 212 10.03 -10.39 -26.23
CA LYS A 212 8.72 -10.92 -25.83
C LYS A 212 8.30 -10.52 -24.42
N ILE A 213 9.25 -10.44 -23.49
CA ILE A 213 8.99 -9.88 -22.16
C ILE A 213 8.60 -8.41 -22.26
N TRP A 214 9.32 -7.63 -23.08
CA TRP A 214 9.03 -6.21 -23.29
C TRP A 214 7.66 -5.99 -23.95
N GLU A 215 7.33 -6.76 -24.97
CA GLU A 215 6.01 -6.76 -25.61
C GLU A 215 4.90 -6.99 -24.58
N SER A 216 5.08 -7.96 -23.67
CA SER A 216 4.10 -8.26 -22.62
C SER A 216 3.91 -7.10 -21.63
N LEU A 217 5.00 -6.41 -21.25
CA LEU A 217 4.93 -5.20 -20.42
C LEU A 217 4.15 -4.08 -21.12
N ILE A 218 4.40 -3.85 -22.40
CA ILE A 218 3.72 -2.82 -23.20
C ILE A 218 2.23 -3.16 -23.40
N ASN A 219 1.92 -4.44 -23.63
CA ASN A 219 0.55 -4.94 -23.79
C ASN A 219 -0.20 -5.04 -22.45
N LYS A 220 0.47 -4.78 -21.32
CA LYS A 220 -0.08 -4.89 -19.96
C LYS A 220 -0.51 -6.33 -19.61
N GLU A 221 0.05 -7.34 -20.28
CA GLU A 221 -0.10 -8.77 -19.97
C GLU A 221 0.80 -9.17 -18.80
N VAL A 222 0.64 -8.42 -17.71
CA VAL A 222 1.49 -8.46 -16.51
C VAL A 222 0.61 -8.38 -15.27
N TYR A 223 1.17 -8.81 -14.16
CA TYR A 223 0.55 -8.64 -12.85
C TYR A 223 1.60 -8.34 -11.79
N ALA A 224 1.14 -7.68 -10.73
CA ALA A 224 1.94 -7.40 -9.55
C ALA A 224 1.80 -8.54 -8.54
N THR A 225 2.86 -8.80 -7.79
CA THR A 225 2.83 -9.62 -6.57
C THR A 225 3.43 -8.81 -5.44
N SER A 226 3.04 -9.10 -4.20
CA SER A 226 3.58 -8.42 -3.01
C SER A 226 4.99 -8.87 -2.62
N GLY A 227 5.58 -9.82 -3.36
CA GLY A 227 6.96 -10.30 -3.19
C GLY A 227 7.05 -11.80 -3.47
N GLU A 228 6.02 -12.53 -3.08
CA GLU A 228 5.92 -13.96 -3.34
C GLU A 228 5.53 -14.28 -4.79
N ARG A 229 6.11 -15.37 -5.33
CA ARG A 229 5.90 -15.82 -6.72
C ARG A 229 4.57 -16.56 -6.91
N ILE A 230 3.48 -15.91 -6.52
CA ILE A 230 2.10 -16.31 -6.82
C ILE A 230 1.90 -16.25 -8.33
N LEU A 231 1.21 -17.24 -8.90
CA LEU A 231 0.85 -17.26 -10.32
C LEU A 231 -0.61 -16.88 -10.50
N LEU A 232 -0.92 -16.02 -11.47
CA LEU A 232 -2.27 -15.48 -11.67
C LEU A 232 -2.61 -15.38 -13.16
N TRP A 233 -3.79 -15.87 -13.53
CA TRP A 233 -4.41 -15.67 -14.84
C TRP A 233 -5.80 -15.09 -14.67
N PHE A 234 -6.13 -14.09 -15.48
CA PHE A 234 -7.43 -13.44 -15.52
C PHE A 234 -7.78 -13.18 -16.99
N ASN A 235 -8.91 -13.70 -17.45
CA ASN A 235 -9.33 -13.59 -18.84
C ASN A 235 -10.83 -13.32 -18.93
N LEU A 236 -11.23 -12.48 -19.88
CA LEU A 236 -12.59 -12.45 -20.43
C LEU A 236 -12.76 -13.62 -21.40
N THR A 237 -13.91 -14.33 -21.33
CA THR A 237 -14.09 -15.61 -22.03
C THR A 237 -15.23 -15.64 -23.05
N ASN A 238 -16.11 -14.63 -23.07
CA ASN A 238 -17.29 -14.60 -23.95
C ASN A 238 -17.29 -13.42 -24.93
N HIS A 239 -16.11 -12.97 -25.38
CA HIS A 239 -16.04 -11.93 -26.39
C HIS A 239 -16.56 -12.43 -27.76
N GLN A 240 -17.08 -11.51 -28.57
CA GLN A 240 -17.77 -11.81 -29.83
C GLN A 240 -16.89 -12.41 -30.93
N ASP A 241 -15.57 -12.23 -30.86
CA ASP A 241 -14.60 -12.87 -31.77
C ASP A 241 -14.34 -14.34 -31.44
N GLY A 242 -14.92 -14.85 -30.35
CA GLY A 242 -14.71 -16.22 -29.86
C GLY A 242 -13.36 -16.46 -29.18
N LEU A 243 -12.55 -15.41 -28.98
CA LEU A 243 -11.25 -15.49 -28.33
C LEU A 243 -11.34 -15.12 -26.85
N LYS A 244 -10.37 -15.61 -26.07
CA LYS A 244 -10.15 -15.14 -24.69
C LYS A 244 -9.29 -13.88 -24.74
N HIS A 245 -9.67 -12.88 -23.95
CA HIS A 245 -8.92 -11.62 -23.81
C HIS A 245 -8.28 -11.57 -22.42
N PRO A 246 -6.94 -11.56 -22.32
CA PRO A 246 -6.23 -11.62 -21.04
C PRO A 246 -6.30 -10.29 -20.26
N MET A 247 -5.79 -10.31 -19.03
CA MET A 247 -5.49 -9.10 -18.27
C MET A 247 -4.68 -8.11 -19.11
N GLY A 248 -5.00 -6.82 -19.00
CA GLY A 248 -4.40 -5.76 -19.82
C GLY A 248 -5.21 -5.41 -21.08
N SER A 249 -6.15 -6.27 -21.49
CA SER A 249 -6.98 -6.03 -22.67
C SER A 249 -7.98 -4.86 -22.50
N GLU A 250 -8.25 -4.20 -23.62
CA GLU A 250 -9.27 -3.17 -23.78
C GLU A 250 -10.26 -3.66 -24.85
N VAL A 251 -11.53 -3.86 -24.48
CA VAL A 251 -12.52 -4.55 -25.31
C VAL A 251 -13.88 -3.85 -25.28
N GLN A 252 -14.69 -4.08 -26.32
CA GLN A 252 -16.06 -3.60 -26.40
C GLN A 252 -17.03 -4.78 -26.24
N MET A 253 -18.06 -4.61 -25.41
CA MET A 253 -19.09 -5.62 -25.19
C MET A 253 -20.50 -5.03 -25.17
N SER A 254 -21.45 -5.80 -25.70
CA SER A 254 -22.89 -5.51 -25.67
C SER A 254 -23.68 -6.42 -24.72
N THR A 255 -23.01 -7.44 -24.18
CA THR A 255 -23.58 -8.42 -23.25
C THR A 255 -22.73 -8.50 -22.00
N SER A 256 -23.29 -9.07 -20.94
CA SER A 256 -22.64 -9.21 -19.64
C SER A 256 -21.31 -9.97 -19.75
N PRO A 257 -20.17 -9.37 -19.33
CA PRO A 257 -18.86 -9.98 -19.46
C PRO A 257 -18.71 -11.17 -18.52
N LYS A 258 -18.21 -12.28 -19.04
CA LYS A 258 -17.89 -13.50 -18.29
C LYS A 258 -16.38 -13.65 -18.20
N PHE A 259 -15.90 -13.88 -17.00
CA PHE A 259 -14.47 -13.98 -16.72
C PHE A 259 -14.12 -15.33 -16.11
N SER A 260 -12.89 -15.76 -16.38
CA SER A 260 -12.25 -16.89 -15.71
C SER A 260 -10.98 -16.41 -15.01
N VAL A 261 -10.79 -16.84 -13.76
CA VAL A 261 -9.58 -16.58 -12.98
C VAL A 261 -8.98 -17.92 -12.58
N LYS A 262 -7.65 -18.04 -12.68
CA LYS A 262 -6.88 -19.14 -12.09
C LYS A 262 -5.73 -18.56 -11.30
N ALA A 263 -5.49 -19.07 -10.09
CA ALA A 263 -4.38 -18.64 -9.26
C ALA A 263 -3.70 -19.85 -8.60
N LEU A 264 -2.37 -19.86 -8.56
CA LEU A 264 -1.58 -20.83 -7.80
C LEU A 264 -0.71 -20.08 -6.80
N GLY A 265 -0.73 -20.49 -5.54
CA GLY A 265 0.13 -19.88 -4.54
C GLY A 265 1.61 -20.11 -4.84
N ALA A 266 2.45 -19.30 -4.21
CA ALA A 266 3.89 -19.40 -4.33
C ALA A 266 4.41 -20.75 -3.85
N GLN A 267 5.50 -21.21 -4.45
CA GLN A 267 6.20 -22.40 -3.96
C GLN A 267 6.74 -22.14 -2.57
N LYS A 268 6.56 -23.11 -1.68
CA LYS A 268 7.25 -23.11 -0.39
C LYS A 268 8.75 -23.17 -0.64
N GLN A 269 9.52 -22.50 0.21
CA GLN A 269 10.96 -22.37 0.05
C GLN A 269 11.70 -23.01 1.22
N LYS A 270 12.83 -23.67 0.92
CA LYS A 270 13.82 -24.06 1.93
C LYS A 270 14.71 -22.87 2.28
N GLY A 271 15.28 -22.90 3.49
CA GLY A 271 16.37 -21.98 3.86
C GLY A 271 17.59 -22.18 2.97
N GLY A 272 18.42 -21.15 2.84
CA GLY A 272 19.64 -21.19 2.07
C GLY A 272 19.45 -21.37 0.55
N CYS A 273 20.52 -21.79 -0.11
CA CYS A 273 20.60 -22.05 -1.54
C CYS A 273 20.80 -23.52 -1.90
N SER A 274 20.23 -23.95 -3.03
CA SER A 274 20.54 -25.27 -3.62
C SER A 274 21.86 -25.22 -4.40
N TYR A 275 22.98 -25.47 -3.73
CA TYR A 275 24.32 -25.44 -4.36
C TYR A 275 24.54 -26.50 -5.45
N SER A 276 23.69 -27.53 -5.51
CA SER A 276 23.71 -28.52 -6.61
C SER A 276 23.44 -27.88 -7.98
N LEU A 277 22.75 -26.74 -8.04
CA LEU A 277 22.44 -26.02 -9.28
C LEU A 277 23.57 -25.07 -9.72
N PHE A 278 24.45 -24.67 -8.80
CA PHE A 278 25.43 -23.61 -9.03
C PHE A 278 26.88 -24.09 -9.00
N GLY A 279 27.16 -25.29 -8.50
CA GLY A 279 28.53 -25.78 -8.28
C GLY A 279 29.22 -25.10 -7.09
N GLU A 280 30.10 -25.82 -6.38
CA GLU A 280 30.75 -25.31 -5.16
C GLU A 280 31.61 -24.06 -5.38
N SER A 281 32.11 -23.85 -6.61
CA SER A 281 32.94 -22.69 -6.98
C SER A 281 32.22 -21.34 -6.91
N ASN A 282 30.88 -21.32 -6.81
CA ASN A 282 30.07 -20.10 -6.81
C ASN A 282 29.61 -19.65 -5.41
N LYS A 283 30.09 -20.29 -4.34
CA LYS A 283 29.64 -20.01 -2.97
C LYS A 283 29.86 -18.54 -2.55
N GLU A 284 31.03 -17.98 -2.83
CA GLU A 284 31.34 -16.59 -2.49
C GLU A 284 30.50 -15.58 -3.29
N VAL A 285 30.21 -15.88 -4.56
CA VAL A 285 29.33 -15.06 -5.40
C VAL A 285 27.90 -15.07 -4.83
N ILE A 286 27.38 -16.24 -4.48
CA ILE A 286 26.04 -16.39 -3.88
C ILE A 286 25.96 -15.65 -2.54
N GLU A 287 27.00 -15.76 -1.70
CA GLU A 287 27.06 -15.04 -0.43
C GLU A 287 27.04 -13.52 -0.63
N ASN A 288 27.74 -13.01 -1.65
CA ASN A 288 27.75 -11.59 -1.96
C ASN A 288 26.41 -11.08 -2.52
N LEU A 289 25.76 -11.87 -3.39
CA LEU A 289 24.51 -11.47 -4.05
C LEU A 289 23.32 -11.55 -3.10
N CYS A 290 23.15 -12.68 -2.40
CA CYS A 290 21.93 -12.94 -1.62
C CYS A 290 22.20 -13.48 -0.21
N ARG A 291 23.44 -13.39 0.32
CA ARG A 291 23.79 -13.88 1.67
C ARG A 291 23.43 -15.35 1.90
N GLY A 292 23.59 -16.16 0.85
CA GLY A 292 23.23 -17.57 0.89
C GLY A 292 21.72 -17.85 0.76
N GLU A 293 20.87 -16.83 0.62
CA GLU A 293 19.40 -16.94 0.64
C GLU A 293 18.78 -16.68 -0.74
N CYS A 294 19.00 -17.59 -1.71
CA CYS A 294 18.37 -17.54 -3.03
C CYS A 294 16.99 -18.21 -3.06
N PHE A 295 16.27 -18.03 -4.18
CA PHE A 295 15.02 -18.74 -4.45
C PHE A 295 15.26 -20.25 -4.47
N ASN A 296 14.76 -20.94 -3.44
CA ASN A 296 15.02 -22.36 -3.19
C ASN A 296 13.70 -23.13 -3.02
N PRO A 297 12.92 -23.29 -4.10
CA PRO A 297 11.57 -23.83 -4.03
C PRO A 297 11.57 -25.34 -3.77
N ILE A 298 10.50 -25.81 -3.14
CA ILE A 298 10.11 -27.24 -3.10
C ILE A 298 8.86 -27.47 -3.96
N ASP A 299 8.59 -28.74 -4.25
CA ASP A 299 7.40 -29.17 -5.00
C ASP A 299 6.15 -29.21 -4.11
N GLU A 300 5.91 -28.09 -3.43
CA GLU A 300 4.75 -27.84 -2.60
C GLU A 300 4.45 -26.34 -2.67
N ARG A 301 3.19 -26.00 -2.85
CA ARG A 301 2.70 -24.63 -2.93
C ARG A 301 1.92 -24.26 -1.69
N LYS A 302 1.95 -22.97 -1.41
CA LYS A 302 1.04 -22.34 -0.47
C LYS A 302 -0.37 -22.31 -1.06
N ASN A 303 -1.37 -22.41 -0.21
CA ASN A 303 -2.76 -22.36 -0.66
C ASN A 303 -3.18 -20.92 -1.02
N ILE A 304 -4.00 -20.78 -2.06
CA ILE A 304 -4.81 -19.57 -2.26
C ILE A 304 -6.03 -19.70 -1.36
N THR A 305 -6.27 -18.72 -0.48
CA THR A 305 -7.41 -18.73 0.44
C THR A 305 -8.66 -18.16 -0.21
N ARG A 306 -8.51 -17.12 -1.02
CA ARG A 306 -9.62 -16.49 -1.74
C ARG A 306 -9.17 -15.72 -2.97
N ILE A 307 -10.11 -15.50 -3.88
CA ILE A 307 -9.98 -14.57 -5.01
C ILE A 307 -10.98 -13.44 -4.81
N GLU A 308 -10.48 -12.20 -4.83
CA GLU A 308 -11.28 -11.00 -4.73
C GLU A 308 -11.36 -10.31 -6.10
N VAL A 309 -12.55 -9.87 -6.50
CA VAL A 309 -12.76 -9.09 -7.73
C VAL A 309 -13.02 -7.65 -7.34
N VAL A 310 -12.30 -6.72 -7.96
CA VAL A 310 -12.53 -5.29 -7.83
C VAL A 310 -13.21 -4.79 -9.10
N ARG A 311 -14.25 -3.97 -8.93
CA ARG A 311 -15.00 -3.36 -10.02
C ARG A 311 -14.94 -1.85 -9.89
N ILE A 312 -14.49 -1.17 -10.94
CA ILE A 312 -14.38 0.29 -11.00
C ILE A 312 -15.18 0.81 -12.19
N ARG A 313 -16.00 1.83 -11.95
CA ARG A 313 -16.80 2.50 -12.98
C ARG A 313 -16.26 3.91 -13.21
N PRO A 314 -15.48 4.19 -14.26
CA PRO A 314 -14.99 5.54 -14.51
C PRO A 314 -16.10 6.58 -14.53
N GLN A 315 -15.76 7.82 -14.16
CA GLN A 315 -16.68 8.95 -14.22
C GLN A 315 -17.26 9.13 -15.62
N VAL A 316 -18.51 9.56 -15.69
CA VAL A 316 -19.18 9.92 -16.95
C VAL A 316 -19.60 11.40 -17.00
N TYR A 317 -19.46 12.13 -15.90
CA TYR A 317 -19.62 13.58 -15.86
C TYR A 317 -18.70 14.22 -14.81
N GLU A 318 -18.41 15.51 -14.98
CA GLU A 318 -17.56 16.27 -14.09
C GLU A 318 -18.12 16.27 -12.65
N LYS A 319 -17.26 16.02 -11.66
CA LYS A 319 -17.62 16.00 -10.23
C LYS A 319 -18.57 14.88 -9.80
N GLU A 320 -18.78 13.84 -10.63
CA GLU A 320 -19.40 12.59 -10.15
C GLU A 320 -18.61 12.05 -8.93
N PRO A 321 -19.25 11.78 -7.79
CA PRO A 321 -18.54 11.30 -6.60
C PRO A 321 -17.78 10.00 -6.88
N ILE A 322 -16.47 9.96 -6.60
CA ILE A 322 -15.60 8.81 -6.91
C ILE A 322 -15.87 7.60 -6.01
N ARG A 323 -16.10 7.81 -4.72
CA ARG A 323 -16.24 6.71 -3.74
C ARG A 323 -17.20 5.59 -4.17
N PRO A 324 -18.45 5.87 -4.62
CA PRO A 324 -19.40 4.82 -5.04
C PRO A 324 -18.99 4.12 -6.35
N LEU A 325 -18.02 4.66 -7.08
CA LEU A 325 -17.54 4.09 -8.34
C LEU A 325 -16.49 2.99 -8.15
N ILE A 326 -15.94 2.87 -6.94
CA ILE A 326 -14.90 1.87 -6.59
C ILE A 326 -15.51 0.85 -5.64
N GLU A 327 -15.74 -0.35 -6.15
CA GLU A 327 -16.23 -1.49 -5.38
C GLU A 327 -15.06 -2.44 -5.09
N ASP A 328 -14.54 -2.32 -3.87
CA ASP A 328 -13.36 -3.03 -3.39
C ASP A 328 -13.60 -3.68 -2.01
N PRO A 329 -13.78 -5.01 -1.92
CA PRO A 329 -14.04 -5.92 -3.03
C PRO A 329 -15.48 -5.80 -3.55
N TRP A 330 -15.70 -6.10 -4.83
CA TRP A 330 -17.04 -6.30 -5.39
C TRP A 330 -17.54 -7.73 -5.18
N LYS A 331 -16.68 -8.72 -5.42
CA LYS A 331 -16.97 -10.15 -5.18
C LYS A 331 -15.80 -10.80 -4.46
N VAL A 332 -16.10 -11.80 -3.63
CA VAL A 332 -15.11 -12.62 -2.94
C VAL A 332 -15.48 -14.08 -3.16
N PHE A 333 -14.51 -14.89 -3.56
CA PHE A 333 -14.65 -16.33 -3.76
C PHE A 333 -13.65 -17.05 -2.86
N GLU A 334 -14.17 -17.79 -1.88
CA GLU A 334 -13.34 -18.66 -1.04
C GLU A 334 -12.80 -19.83 -1.86
N CYS A 335 -11.57 -20.24 -1.55
CA CYS A 335 -10.86 -21.29 -2.26
C CYS A 335 -10.55 -22.44 -1.30
N GLU A 336 -10.90 -23.66 -1.70
CA GLU A 336 -10.49 -24.86 -0.97
C GLU A 336 -8.97 -25.08 -1.09
N PRO A 337 -8.29 -25.54 -0.03
CA PRO A 337 -6.86 -25.85 -0.08
C PRO A 337 -6.52 -26.83 -1.20
N SER A 338 -5.62 -26.43 -2.10
CA SER A 338 -5.28 -27.21 -3.30
C SER A 338 -3.90 -26.85 -3.84
N GLN A 339 -3.11 -27.88 -4.14
CA GLN A 339 -1.80 -27.72 -4.79
C GLN A 339 -1.90 -27.33 -6.27
N GLU A 340 -3.05 -27.60 -6.90
CA GLU A 340 -3.37 -27.18 -8.28
C GLU A 340 -3.88 -25.73 -8.35
N GLY A 341 -3.99 -25.07 -7.20
CA GLY A 341 -4.48 -23.71 -7.05
C GLY A 341 -6.00 -23.62 -7.01
N CYS A 342 -6.50 -22.40 -7.23
CA CYS A 342 -7.92 -22.05 -7.23
C CYS A 342 -8.34 -21.54 -8.61
N SER A 343 -9.52 -21.95 -9.07
CA SER A 343 -10.10 -21.49 -10.34
C SER A 343 -11.56 -21.13 -10.15
N ILE A 344 -11.96 -19.95 -10.60
CA ILE A 344 -13.32 -19.43 -10.49
C ILE A 344 -13.78 -18.79 -11.79
N GLU A 345 -15.08 -18.70 -11.95
CA GLU A 345 -15.72 -17.95 -13.04
C GLU A 345 -16.74 -16.98 -12.45
N PHE A 346 -16.90 -15.82 -13.07
CA PHE A 346 -17.91 -14.85 -12.66
C PHE A 346 -18.42 -14.03 -13.84
N ILE A 347 -19.60 -13.44 -13.64
CA ILE A 347 -20.28 -12.55 -14.59
C ILE A 347 -20.64 -11.23 -13.91
N ASP A 348 -20.60 -10.11 -14.65
CA ASP A 348 -21.25 -8.87 -14.23
C ASP A 348 -22.61 -8.70 -14.91
N GLU A 349 -23.67 -9.14 -14.24
CA GLU A 349 -25.06 -9.03 -14.72
C GLU A 349 -25.56 -7.58 -14.75
N GLN A 350 -24.88 -6.66 -14.06
CA GLN A 350 -25.26 -5.24 -14.04
C GLN A 350 -24.63 -4.46 -15.21
N PHE A 351 -23.75 -5.09 -15.99
CA PHE A 351 -23.06 -4.44 -17.10
C PHE A 351 -24.01 -3.99 -18.20
N GLU A 352 -24.95 -4.85 -18.62
CA GLU A 352 -25.90 -4.56 -19.71
C GLU A 352 -26.80 -3.34 -19.42
N GLY A 353 -27.11 -3.08 -18.15
CA GLY A 353 -27.89 -1.91 -17.73
C GLY A 353 -27.06 -0.66 -17.43
N GLY A 354 -25.72 -0.76 -17.43
CA GLY A 354 -24.84 0.28 -16.91
C GLY A 354 -24.55 1.42 -17.89
N ASN A 355 -24.64 1.18 -19.20
CA ASN A 355 -24.33 2.14 -20.27
C ASN A 355 -22.98 2.89 -20.08
N ARG A 356 -22.00 2.24 -19.45
CA ARG A 356 -20.67 2.83 -19.22
C ARG A 356 -19.58 1.78 -19.25
N GLU A 357 -18.35 2.22 -19.43
CA GLU A 357 -17.17 1.39 -19.24
C GLU A 357 -17.08 0.88 -17.80
N VAL A 358 -16.58 -0.35 -17.65
CA VAL A 358 -16.26 -0.95 -16.37
C VAL A 358 -14.87 -1.55 -16.43
N VAL A 359 -14.08 -1.29 -15.40
CA VAL A 359 -12.72 -1.77 -15.22
C VAL A 359 -12.73 -2.85 -14.16
N TYR A 360 -12.19 -4.02 -14.50
CA TYR A 360 -12.11 -5.17 -13.60
C TYR A 360 -10.66 -5.55 -13.38
N TYR A 361 -10.28 -5.80 -12.14
CA TYR A 361 -9.07 -6.56 -11.84
C TYR A 361 -9.33 -7.49 -10.67
N VAL A 362 -8.46 -8.49 -10.51
CA VAL A 362 -8.62 -9.49 -9.46
C VAL A 362 -7.39 -9.52 -8.55
N ARG A 363 -7.62 -9.93 -7.30
CA ARG A 363 -6.58 -10.20 -6.32
C ARG A 363 -6.65 -11.65 -5.91
N ALA A 364 -5.56 -12.40 -6.08
CA ALA A 364 -5.42 -13.73 -5.49
C ALA A 364 -4.75 -13.58 -4.12
N ILE A 365 -5.44 -14.01 -3.07
CA ILE A 365 -4.96 -13.92 -1.69
C ILE A 365 -4.46 -15.29 -1.25
N GLN A 366 -3.24 -15.34 -0.74
CA GLN A 366 -2.60 -16.55 -0.28
C GLN A 366 -2.76 -16.74 1.23
N GLU A 367 -2.60 -17.98 1.70
CA GLU A 367 -2.53 -18.28 3.13
C GLU A 367 -1.45 -17.44 3.84
N PRO A 368 -1.69 -17.03 5.12
CA PRO A 368 -0.83 -16.09 5.81
C PRO A 368 0.62 -16.56 5.94
N THR A 369 1.57 -15.67 5.65
CA THR A 369 3.01 -15.88 5.85
C THR A 369 3.63 -14.72 6.60
N LYS A 370 4.82 -14.93 7.17
CA LYS A 370 5.55 -13.88 7.86
C LYS A 370 6.24 -12.97 6.86
N ALA A 371 6.12 -11.65 7.02
CA ALA A 371 6.85 -10.65 6.24
C ALA A 371 7.43 -9.53 7.13
N ILE A 372 8.55 -8.95 6.68
CA ILE A 372 9.26 -7.85 7.31
C ILE A 372 8.34 -6.63 7.38
N ASN A 373 8.22 -6.04 8.57
CA ASN A 373 7.42 -4.85 8.82
C ASN A 373 5.92 -4.97 8.50
N ALA A 374 5.39 -6.16 8.21
CA ALA A 374 3.96 -6.33 7.90
C ALA A 374 3.01 -5.89 9.02
N GLY A 375 3.50 -5.77 10.26
CA GLY A 375 2.74 -5.23 11.40
C GLY A 375 2.68 -3.70 11.43
N GLY A 376 3.35 -3.00 10.53
CA GLY A 376 3.48 -1.54 10.52
C GLY A 376 4.06 -1.04 11.84
N LEU A 377 3.34 -0.10 12.48
CA LEU A 377 3.70 0.45 13.79
C LEU A 377 3.43 -0.50 14.97
N ASN A 378 2.92 -1.71 14.70
CA ASN A 378 2.58 -2.75 15.68
C ASN A 378 1.89 -2.18 16.92
N CYS A 379 0.77 -1.50 16.67
CA CYS A 379 0.08 -0.79 17.73
C CYS A 379 -0.69 -1.73 18.67
N GLU A 380 -0.47 -1.57 19.97
CA GLU A 380 -1.33 -2.08 21.03
C GLU A 380 -2.63 -1.29 21.05
N LYS A 381 -3.74 -1.96 20.74
CA LYS A 381 -5.07 -1.36 20.65
C LYS A 381 -5.90 -1.60 21.91
N ASP A 382 -6.77 -0.66 22.25
CA ASP A 382 -7.81 -0.87 23.25
C ASP A 382 -9.00 -1.70 22.71
N GLU A 383 -10.00 -1.94 23.56
CA GLU A 383 -11.22 -2.68 23.20
C GLU A 383 -12.01 -2.05 22.03
N MET A 384 -11.84 -0.74 21.80
CA MET A 384 -12.47 0.00 20.71
C MET A 384 -11.60 0.08 19.45
N GLY A 385 -10.43 -0.56 19.45
CA GLY A 385 -9.49 -0.55 18.34
C GLY A 385 -8.64 0.71 18.23
N LYS A 386 -8.68 1.61 19.24
CA LYS A 386 -7.84 2.82 19.27
C LYS A 386 -6.43 2.46 19.68
N CYS A 387 -5.46 3.05 18.97
CA CYS A 387 -4.06 2.85 19.26
C CYS A 387 -3.65 3.50 20.59
N LEU A 388 -3.14 2.70 21.53
CA LEU A 388 -2.65 3.15 22.82
C LEU A 388 -1.14 3.42 22.77
N LYS A 389 -0.39 2.48 22.20
CA LYS A 389 1.07 2.49 22.17
C LYS A 389 1.57 1.78 20.90
N ILE A 390 2.59 2.34 20.27
CA ILE A 390 3.27 1.73 19.12
C ILE A 390 4.58 1.09 19.54
N ASN A 391 5.00 0.07 18.79
CA ASN A 391 6.24 -0.66 19.04
C ASN A 391 7.05 -0.71 17.75
N PHE A 392 8.18 0.00 17.71
CA PHE A 392 8.99 0.10 16.51
C PHE A 392 9.87 -1.13 16.28
N CYS A 393 10.09 -1.42 15.00
CA CYS A 393 11.19 -2.28 14.59
C CYS A 393 12.52 -1.52 14.72
N GLY A 394 13.56 -2.18 15.22
CA GLY A 394 14.83 -1.53 15.56
C GLY A 394 14.88 -0.98 16.98
N ASP A 395 13.79 -1.06 17.75
CA ASP A 395 13.74 -0.72 19.17
C ASP A 395 13.86 -1.98 20.04
N PRO A 396 14.92 -2.12 20.86
CA PRO A 396 15.07 -3.24 21.80
C PRO A 396 13.90 -3.40 22.77
N ASN A 397 13.24 -2.28 23.13
CA ASN A 397 12.08 -2.27 24.01
C ASN A 397 10.74 -2.39 23.25
N GLY A 398 10.79 -2.40 21.92
CA GLY A 398 9.65 -2.57 21.02
C GLY A 398 9.64 -3.96 20.38
N LEU A 399 9.77 -4.02 19.05
CA LEU A 399 9.80 -5.28 18.29
C LEU A 399 11.19 -5.94 18.24
N GLY A 400 12.18 -5.36 18.90
CA GLY A 400 13.57 -5.79 18.83
C GLY A 400 14.28 -5.30 17.57
N THR A 401 15.54 -5.70 17.40
CA THR A 401 16.44 -5.21 16.34
C THR A 401 16.57 -6.16 15.14
N GLY A 402 15.85 -7.29 15.15
CA GLY A 402 15.86 -8.31 14.10
C GLY A 402 15.04 -7.94 12.86
N ASP A 403 14.41 -8.94 12.25
CA ASP A 403 13.65 -8.79 11.00
C ASP A 403 12.19 -8.33 11.20
N CYS A 404 11.72 -8.26 12.46
CA CYS A 404 10.41 -7.70 12.83
C CYS A 404 9.25 -8.27 12.00
N LEU A 405 9.19 -9.59 11.94
CA LEU A 405 8.25 -10.32 11.11
C LEU A 405 6.84 -10.33 11.70
N SER A 406 5.83 -10.09 10.88
CA SER A 406 4.41 -10.25 11.23
C SER A 406 3.67 -11.04 10.16
N LEU A 407 2.56 -11.69 10.53
CA LEU A 407 1.74 -12.43 9.56
C LEU A 407 1.04 -11.47 8.60
N ILE A 408 1.04 -11.82 7.33
CA ILE A 408 0.37 -11.10 6.25
C ILE A 408 -0.19 -12.10 5.23
N GLU A 409 -1.29 -11.72 4.61
CA GLU A 409 -1.87 -12.44 3.47
C GLU A 409 -1.32 -11.89 2.16
N GLU A 410 -0.18 -12.44 1.74
CA GLU A 410 0.47 -12.14 0.46
C GLU A 410 -0.52 -12.26 -0.71
N ARG A 411 -0.37 -11.39 -1.70
CA ARG A 411 -1.34 -11.31 -2.80
C ARG A 411 -0.73 -10.95 -4.14
N ALA A 412 -1.41 -11.37 -5.20
CA ALA A 412 -1.13 -10.96 -6.57
C ALA A 412 -2.31 -10.15 -7.13
N TRP A 413 -2.03 -9.08 -7.89
CA TRP A 413 -3.02 -8.23 -8.53
C TRP A 413 -2.87 -8.30 -10.05
N SER A 414 -3.91 -8.77 -10.75
CA SER A 414 -3.90 -8.75 -12.21
C SER A 414 -3.82 -7.33 -12.74
N SER A 415 -3.25 -7.13 -13.93
CA SER A 415 -3.59 -5.92 -14.67
C SER A 415 -5.11 -5.86 -14.95
N PRO A 416 -5.69 -4.67 -15.11
CA PRO A 416 -7.12 -4.56 -15.36
C PRO A 416 -7.52 -5.03 -16.76
N ILE A 417 -8.76 -5.50 -16.90
CA ILE A 417 -9.46 -5.60 -18.19
C ILE A 417 -10.44 -4.43 -18.26
N PHE A 418 -10.35 -3.65 -19.34
CA PHE A 418 -11.20 -2.48 -19.57
C PHE A 418 -12.32 -2.89 -20.54
N VAL A 419 -13.56 -2.86 -20.07
CA VAL A 419 -14.73 -3.30 -20.85
C VAL A 419 -15.61 -2.10 -21.13
N GLU A 420 -15.59 -1.61 -22.36
CA GLU A 420 -16.47 -0.54 -22.83
C GLU A 420 -17.84 -1.12 -23.21
N PHE A 421 -18.91 -0.52 -22.69
CA PHE A 421 -20.26 -0.88 -23.10
C PHE A 421 -20.58 -0.29 -24.48
N LYS A 422 -20.95 -1.16 -25.42
CA LYS A 422 -21.42 -0.76 -26.76
C LYS A 422 -22.74 -1.47 -27.05
N PRO A 423 -23.87 -0.76 -27.14
CA PRO A 423 -25.14 -1.40 -27.48
C PRO A 423 -25.05 -2.03 -28.87
N ASN A 424 -25.73 -3.17 -29.07
CA ASN A 424 -25.87 -3.73 -30.41
C ASN A 424 -26.55 -2.71 -31.31
N SER A 425 -25.94 -2.39 -32.45
CA SER A 425 -26.61 -1.62 -33.50
C SER A 425 -27.86 -2.39 -33.92
N LEU A 426 -29.04 -1.76 -33.72
CA LEU A 426 -30.31 -2.27 -34.25
C LEU A 426 -30.29 -2.31 -35.78
#